data_AF-A0A8T3Y3C0-F1
#
_entry.id   AF-A0A8T3Y3C0-F1
#
_cell.length_a   1.000
_cell.length_b   1.000
_cell.length_c   1.000
_cell.angle_alpha   90.00
_cell.angle_beta   90.00
_cell.angle_gamma   90.00
#
_symmetry.space_group_name_H-M   'P 1'
#
loop_
_entity.id
_entity.type
_entity.pdbx_description
1 polymer ?
#
loop_
_entity_poly.entity_id
_entity_poly.type
_entity_poly.pdbx_seq_one_letter_code
_entity_poly.pdbx_strand_id
1 'polypeptide(L)'
;MLEKLFQHGALHTGAHLGFFSGVGLLLPTLGKAWELQIKPWLYSPYGFYIAIGLIIISIVLIGFLAGSVSRLMRSVGWLLLIPGILALVFAAFGEMQVYSWADNHITGFSVAAPAVHFLIEESVPQTAILGGFYILLGIGFLWVGRRISRVADYI
;
A
#
# COMPACT_ATOMS: atom_id res chain seq x y z
N MET A 1 -19.72 -11.82 21.07
CA MET A 1 -19.77 -10.57 20.28
C MET A 1 -18.38 -9.98 20.09
N LEU A 2 -17.61 -9.82 21.17
CA LEU A 2 -16.20 -9.38 21.13
C LEU A 2 -15.30 -10.27 20.26
N GLU A 3 -15.35 -11.59 20.38
CA GLU A 3 -14.53 -12.50 19.55
C GLU A 3 -14.77 -12.34 18.05
N LYS A 4 -16.02 -12.17 17.62
CA LYS A 4 -16.36 -11.94 16.20
C LYS A 4 -15.83 -10.60 15.71
N LEU A 5 -15.92 -9.54 16.53
CA LEU A 5 -15.34 -8.23 16.23
C LEU A 5 -13.82 -8.30 16.13
N PHE A 6 -13.16 -9.01 17.04
CA PHE A 6 -11.71 -9.22 17.02
C PHE A 6 -11.27 -10.05 15.82
N GLN A 7 -11.95 -11.15 15.48
CA GLN A 7 -11.63 -11.96 14.31
C GLN A 7 -11.80 -11.18 13.02
N HIS A 8 -12.91 -10.43 12.87
CA HIS A 8 -13.14 -9.63 11.68
C HIS A 8 -12.13 -8.47 11.56
N GLY A 9 -11.83 -7.80 12.68
CA GLY A 9 -10.82 -6.75 12.75
C GLY A 9 -9.41 -7.26 12.49
N ALA A 10 -9.05 -8.43 13.01
CA ALA A 10 -7.76 -9.07 12.79
C ALA A 10 -7.57 -9.52 11.34
N LEU A 11 -8.60 -10.10 10.71
CA LEU A 11 -8.57 -10.45 9.29
C LEU A 11 -8.46 -9.21 8.40
N HIS A 12 -9.21 -8.15 8.72
CA HIS A 12 -9.13 -6.89 7.99
C HIS A 12 -7.73 -6.28 8.11
N THR A 13 -7.21 -6.17 9.33
CA THR A 13 -5.87 -5.63 9.61
C THR A 13 -4.78 -6.49 8.96
N GLY A 14 -4.87 -7.81 9.07
CA GLY A 14 -3.94 -8.76 8.47
C GLY A 14 -3.92 -8.66 6.94
N ALA A 15 -5.07 -8.46 6.30
CA ALA A 15 -5.12 -8.23 4.86
C ALA A 15 -4.47 -6.89 4.46
N HIS A 16 -4.63 -5.83 5.26
CA HIS A 16 -3.96 -4.55 4.98
C HIS A 16 -2.44 -4.68 5.16
N LEU A 17 -1.99 -5.32 6.25
CA LEU A 17 -0.57 -5.58 6.50
C LEU A 17 0.04 -6.45 5.39
N GLY A 18 -0.66 -7.51 4.97
CA GLY A 18 -0.24 -8.34 3.84
C GLY A 18 -0.10 -7.54 2.55
N PHE A 19 -1.06 -6.67 2.26
CA PHE A 19 -1.01 -5.80 1.09
C PHE A 19 0.20 -4.86 1.14
N PHE A 20 0.39 -4.16 2.26
CA PHE A 20 1.51 -3.22 2.41
C PHE A 20 2.86 -3.91 2.39
N SER A 21 3.01 -5.07 3.05
CA SER A 21 4.23 -5.87 2.98
C SER A 21 4.51 -6.36 1.57
N GLY A 22 3.48 -6.81 0.84
CA GLY A 22 3.61 -7.21 -0.55
C GLY A 22 4.05 -6.06 -1.45
N VAL A 23 3.43 -4.88 -1.32
CA VAL A 23 3.83 -3.67 -2.05
C VAL A 23 5.26 -3.24 -1.68
N GLY A 24 5.59 -3.23 -0.39
CA GLY A 24 6.91 -2.85 0.11
C GLY A 24 8.04 -3.76 -0.36
N LEU A 25 7.77 -5.05 -0.60
CA LEU A 25 8.73 -5.97 -1.22
C LEU A 25 8.77 -5.83 -2.75
N LEU A 26 7.63 -5.54 -3.38
CA LEU A 26 7.54 -5.43 -4.83
C LEU A 26 8.29 -4.20 -5.35
N LEU A 27 8.17 -3.07 -4.67
CA LEU A 27 8.76 -1.80 -5.10
C LEU A 27 10.29 -1.82 -5.29
N PRO A 28 11.11 -2.19 -4.29
CA PRO A 28 12.56 -2.25 -4.47
C PRO A 28 12.93 -3.29 -5.54
N THR A 29 12.18 -4.39 -5.62
CA THR A 29 12.36 -5.41 -6.67
C THR A 29 12.15 -4.84 -8.07
N LEU A 30 11.09 -4.04 -8.27
CA LEU A 30 10.80 -3.37 -9.54
C LEU A 30 11.84 -2.28 -9.84
N GLY A 31 12.21 -1.46 -8.84
CA GLY A 31 13.18 -0.39 -8.99
C GLY A 31 14.55 -0.91 -9.42
N LYS A 32 15.07 -1.94 -8.75
CA LYS A 32 16.35 -2.57 -9.11
C LYS A 32 16.32 -3.28 -10.46
N ALA A 33 15.22 -3.98 -10.77
CA ALA A 33 15.07 -4.62 -12.06
C ALA A 33 15.03 -3.61 -13.22
N TRP A 34 14.41 -2.44 -13.00
CA TRP A 34 14.42 -1.33 -13.93
C TRP A 34 15.82 -0.76 -14.15
N GLU A 35 16.56 -0.50 -13.06
CA GLU A 35 17.96 -0.03 -13.13
C GLU A 35 18.86 -0.99 -13.93
N LEU A 36 18.69 -2.29 -13.70
CA LEU A 36 19.45 -3.34 -14.37
C LEU A 36 18.92 -3.73 -15.76
N GLN A 37 17.80 -3.14 -16.20
CA GLN A 37 17.11 -3.48 -17.45
C GLN A 37 16.78 -4.98 -17.61
N ILE A 38 16.50 -5.65 -16.49
CA ILE A 38 16.11 -7.07 -16.47
C ILE A 38 14.67 -7.23 -15.97
N LYS A 39 14.11 -8.43 -16.17
CA LYS A 39 12.79 -8.76 -15.66
C LYS A 39 12.81 -8.86 -14.12
N PRO A 40 11.80 -8.34 -13.39
CA PRO A 40 11.78 -8.35 -11.92
C PRO A 40 11.90 -9.74 -11.29
N TRP A 41 11.26 -10.75 -11.89
CA TRP A 41 11.35 -12.14 -11.44
C TRP A 41 12.69 -12.82 -11.76
N LEU A 42 13.57 -12.17 -12.53
CA LEU A 42 14.96 -12.63 -12.71
C LEU A 42 15.88 -12.00 -11.67
N TYR A 43 15.63 -10.74 -11.27
CA TYR A 43 16.39 -10.07 -10.22
C TYR A 43 16.19 -10.72 -8.85
N SER A 44 14.92 -10.89 -8.45
CA SER A 44 14.55 -11.53 -7.19
C SER A 44 13.33 -12.42 -7.41
N PRO A 45 13.51 -13.68 -7.85
CA PRO A 45 12.40 -14.58 -8.14
C PRO A 45 11.49 -14.77 -6.92
N TYR A 46 12.09 -15.14 -5.78
CA TYR A 46 11.34 -15.36 -4.54
C TYR A 46 10.69 -14.08 -4.02
N GLY A 47 11.43 -12.96 -3.99
CA GLY A 47 10.89 -11.68 -3.54
C GLY A 47 9.70 -11.23 -4.39
N PHE A 48 9.81 -11.36 -5.72
CA PHE A 48 8.74 -11.02 -6.65
C PHE A 48 7.49 -11.89 -6.43
N TYR A 49 7.62 -13.22 -6.39
CA TYR A 49 6.45 -14.09 -6.25
C TYR A 49 5.80 -14.01 -4.87
N ILE A 50 6.59 -13.84 -3.79
CA ILE A 50 6.07 -13.60 -2.45
C ILE A 50 5.30 -12.28 -2.41
N ALA A 51 5.88 -11.22 -2.98
CA ALA A 51 5.24 -9.91 -3.03
C ALA A 51 3.89 -9.94 -3.78
N ILE A 52 3.87 -10.53 -4.97
CA ILE A 52 2.65 -10.69 -5.77
C ILE A 52 1.64 -11.58 -5.04
N GLY A 53 2.07 -12.69 -4.43
CA GLY A 53 1.21 -13.57 -3.65
C GLY A 53 0.55 -12.86 -2.48
N LEU A 54 1.32 -12.08 -1.72
CA LEU A 54 0.81 -11.26 -0.62
C LEU A 54 -0.22 -10.24 -1.09
N ILE A 55 0.04 -9.54 -2.19
CA ILE A 55 -0.90 -8.56 -2.76
C ILE A 55 -2.20 -9.24 -3.19
N ILE A 56 -2.12 -10.34 -3.96
CA ILE A 56 -3.30 -11.04 -4.46
C ILE A 56 -4.14 -11.60 -3.32
N ILE A 57 -3.53 -12.33 -2.38
CA ILE A 57 -4.24 -12.89 -1.23
C ILE A 57 -4.91 -11.79 -0.42
N SER A 58 -4.22 -10.66 -0.21
CA SER A 58 -4.77 -9.53 0.52
C SER A 58 -5.95 -8.87 -0.20
N ILE A 59 -5.86 -8.65 -1.51
CA ILE A 59 -6.99 -8.12 -2.31
C ILE A 59 -8.18 -9.07 -2.25
N VAL A 60 -7.95 -10.39 -2.35
CA VAL A 60 -9.01 -11.40 -2.26
C VAL A 60 -9.69 -11.37 -0.89
N LEU A 61 -8.91 -11.32 0.20
CA LEU A 61 -9.44 -11.20 1.56
C LEU A 61 -10.22 -9.90 1.74
N ILE A 62 -9.70 -8.77 1.28
CA ILE A 62 -10.41 -7.48 1.31
C ILE A 62 -11.70 -7.58 0.49
N GLY A 63 -11.70 -8.26 -0.65
CA GLY A 63 -12.88 -8.48 -1.48
C GLY A 63 -13.98 -9.24 -0.74
N PHE A 64 -13.61 -10.33 -0.07
CA PHE A 64 -14.55 -11.10 0.76
C PHE A 64 -15.09 -10.27 1.93
N LEU A 65 -14.25 -9.45 2.58
CA LEU A 65 -14.67 -8.59 3.69
C LEU A 65 -15.52 -7.39 3.23
N ALA A 66 -15.23 -6.83 2.06
CA ALA A 66 -15.91 -5.65 1.55
C ALA A 66 -17.36 -5.93 1.12
N GLY A 67 -17.67 -7.17 0.72
CA GLY A 67 -19.01 -7.61 0.32
C GLY A 67 -19.57 -6.93 -0.94
N SER A 68 -18.81 -6.05 -1.59
CA SER A 68 -19.17 -5.40 -2.85
C SER A 68 -17.94 -4.92 -3.61
N VAL A 69 -17.98 -5.01 -4.94
CA VAL A 69 -16.90 -4.53 -5.82
C VAL A 69 -16.65 -3.03 -5.62
N SER A 70 -17.72 -2.24 -5.42
CA SER A 70 -17.62 -0.80 -5.10
C SER A 70 -16.76 -0.54 -3.85
N ARG A 71 -17.01 -1.24 -2.74
CA ARG A 71 -16.22 -1.08 -1.51
C ARG A 71 -14.79 -1.60 -1.70
N LEU A 72 -14.59 -2.73 -2.38
CA LEU A 72 -13.26 -3.25 -2.69
C LEU A 72 -12.41 -2.23 -3.45
N MET A 73 -12.96 -1.67 -4.53
CA MET A 73 -12.26 -0.67 -5.34
C MET A 73 -11.92 0.58 -4.51
N ARG A 74 -12.82 1.01 -3.62
CA ARG A 74 -12.53 2.13 -2.71
C ARG A 74 -11.44 1.78 -1.69
N SER A 75 -11.46 0.59 -1.10
CA SER A 75 -10.44 0.14 -0.15
C SER A 75 -9.07 0.04 -0.79
N VAL A 76 -8.97 -0.58 -1.97
CA VAL A 76 -7.74 -0.63 -2.77
C VAL A 76 -7.28 0.79 -3.15
N GLY A 77 -8.22 1.66 -3.54
CA GLY A 77 -7.92 3.05 -3.84
C GLY A 77 -7.26 3.78 -2.66
N TRP A 78 -7.80 3.63 -1.44
CA TRP A 78 -7.19 4.19 -0.23
C TRP A 78 -5.84 3.58 0.11
N LEU A 79 -5.70 2.27 -0.06
CA LEU A 79 -4.44 1.54 0.17
C LEU A 79 -3.30 2.02 -0.74
N LEU A 80 -3.62 2.47 -1.97
CA LEU A 80 -2.64 3.04 -2.90
C LEU A 80 -2.40 4.53 -2.64
N LEU A 81 -3.45 5.27 -2.27
CA LEU A 81 -3.40 6.72 -2.14
C LEU A 81 -2.61 7.17 -0.90
N ILE A 82 -2.74 6.46 0.23
CA ILE A 82 -2.03 6.80 1.48
C ILE A 82 -0.50 6.75 1.31
N PRO A 83 0.10 5.66 0.82
CA PRO A 83 1.54 5.62 0.55
C PRO A 83 1.99 6.69 -0.45
N GLY A 84 1.16 6.98 -1.47
CA GLY A 84 1.48 8.01 -2.46
C GLY A 84 1.51 9.42 -1.87
N ILE A 85 0.55 9.78 -1.01
CA ILE A 85 0.58 11.04 -0.26
C ILE A 85 1.80 11.10 0.66
N LEU A 86 2.07 10.02 1.40
CA LEU A 86 3.23 9.96 2.28
C LEU A 86 4.53 10.18 1.49
N ALA A 87 4.69 9.53 0.33
CA ALA A 87 5.86 9.72 -0.53
C ALA A 87 6.04 11.18 -0.96
N LEU A 88 4.96 11.90 -1.28
CA LEU A 88 5.03 13.34 -1.58
C LEU A 88 5.40 14.18 -0.35
N VAL A 89 4.89 13.83 0.83
CA VAL A 89 5.25 14.50 2.10
C VAL A 89 6.74 14.30 2.40
N PHE A 90 7.26 13.07 2.26
CA PHE A 90 8.69 12.78 2.40
C PHE A 90 9.54 13.54 1.38
N ALA A 91 9.09 13.63 0.12
CA ALA A 91 9.79 14.39 -0.91
C ALA A 91 9.77 15.90 -0.68
N ALA A 92 8.68 16.46 -0.13
CA ALA A 92 8.51 17.90 0.07
C ALA A 92 9.20 18.44 1.33
N PHE A 93 9.12 17.70 2.45
CA PHE A 93 9.65 18.14 3.74
C PHE A 93 10.98 17.47 4.11
N GLY A 94 11.36 16.39 3.43
CA GLY A 94 12.55 15.62 3.75
C GLY A 94 12.35 14.67 4.93
N GLU A 95 13.05 13.53 4.89
CA GLU A 95 12.87 12.40 5.82
C GLU A 95 13.06 12.80 7.30
N MET A 96 14.10 13.56 7.62
CA MET A 96 14.37 14.00 9.01
C MET A 96 13.21 14.78 9.63
N GLN A 97 12.56 15.66 8.87
CA GLN A 97 11.48 16.50 9.39
C GLN A 97 10.20 15.69 9.58
N VAL A 98 9.92 14.76 8.66
CA VAL A 98 8.77 13.86 8.77
C VAL A 98 8.93 12.89 9.94
N TYR A 99 10.13 12.31 10.14
CA TYR A 99 10.40 11.44 11.28
C TYR A 99 10.38 12.18 12.60
N SER A 100 10.97 13.37 12.67
CA SER A 100 10.91 14.19 13.89
C SER A 100 9.47 14.57 14.24
N TRP A 101 8.65 14.90 13.23
CA TRP A 101 7.22 15.15 13.46
C TRP A 101 6.51 13.88 13.93
N ALA A 102 6.74 12.74 13.26
CA ALA A 102 6.10 11.46 13.57
C ALA A 102 6.45 10.97 14.98
N ASP A 103 7.71 11.07 15.40
CA ASP A 103 8.15 10.64 16.73
C ASP A 103 7.48 11.45 17.86
N ASN A 104 7.23 12.74 17.61
CA ASN A 104 6.57 13.62 18.57
C ASN A 104 5.02 13.51 18.60
N HIS A 105 4.40 12.96 17.55
CA HIS A 105 2.94 12.97 17.38
C HIS A 105 2.30 11.57 17.29
N ILE A 106 3.08 10.53 16.99
CA ILE A 106 2.60 9.16 16.83
C ILE A 106 3.20 8.30 17.95
N THR A 107 2.35 7.92 18.90
CA THR A 107 2.74 7.03 20.00
C THR A 107 3.29 5.71 19.45
N GLY A 108 4.53 5.37 19.81
CA GLY A 108 5.18 4.12 19.39
C GLY A 108 5.83 4.16 18.00
N PHE A 109 5.97 5.34 17.38
CA PHE A 109 6.64 5.47 16.09
C PHE A 109 8.09 4.96 16.11
N SER A 110 8.81 5.13 17.22
CA SER A 110 10.17 4.61 17.40
C SER A 110 10.31 3.10 17.14
N VAL A 111 9.24 2.31 17.34
CA VAL A 111 9.22 0.87 17.02
C VAL A 111 9.01 0.62 15.53
N ALA A 112 8.26 1.49 14.85
CA ALA A 112 7.97 1.38 13.41
C ALA A 112 9.05 2.04 12.53
N ALA A 113 9.82 2.98 13.08
CA ALA A 113 10.82 3.78 12.38
C ALA A 113 11.84 2.95 11.56
N PRO A 114 12.39 1.82 12.06
CA PRO A 114 13.34 1.02 11.28
C PRO A 114 12.71 0.42 10.01
N ALA A 115 11.44 -0.02 10.10
CA ALA A 115 10.73 -0.58 8.96
C ALA A 115 10.39 0.49 7.91
N VAL A 116 10.03 1.69 8.37
CA VAL A 116 9.78 2.84 7.49
C VAL A 116 11.08 3.28 6.81
N HIS A 117 12.19 3.34 7.56
CA HIS A 117 13.49 3.73 7.02
C HIS A 117 14.00 2.75 5.97
N PHE A 118 13.91 1.44 6.21
CA PHE A 118 14.23 0.41 5.21
C PHE A 118 13.39 0.56 3.93
N LEU A 119 12.09 0.83 4.07
CA LEU A 119 11.21 1.05 2.92
C LEU A 119 11.63 2.29 2.11
N ILE A 120 12.00 3.35 2.83
CA ILE A 120 12.40 4.62 2.24
C ILE A 120 13.76 4.46 1.55
N GLU A 121 14.83 4.08 2.23
CA GLU A 121 16.17 3.93 1.62
C GLU A 121 16.17 3.10 0.34
N GLU A 122 15.43 1.98 0.33
CA GLU A 122 15.40 1.07 -0.82
C GLU A 122 14.47 1.53 -1.96
N SER A 123 13.64 2.54 -1.71
CA SER A 123 12.67 3.11 -2.67
C SER A 123 12.96 4.58 -3.05
N VAL A 124 13.87 5.26 -2.34
CA VAL A 124 14.05 6.73 -2.35
C VAL A 124 14.38 7.36 -3.69
N PRO A 125 15.24 6.82 -4.58
CA PRO A 125 15.63 7.58 -5.77
C PRO A 125 14.44 7.88 -6.71
N GLN A 126 13.30 7.21 -6.55
CA GLN A 126 12.11 7.35 -7.41
C GLN A 126 10.82 7.72 -6.64
N THR A 127 10.91 8.08 -5.36
CA THR A 127 9.76 8.29 -4.44
C THR A 127 8.70 9.27 -4.96
N ALA A 128 9.08 10.37 -5.60
CA ALA A 128 8.11 11.34 -6.12
C ALA A 128 7.32 10.83 -7.33
N ILE A 129 7.99 10.15 -8.27
CA ILE A 129 7.37 9.59 -9.48
C ILE A 129 6.45 8.43 -9.11
N LEU A 130 6.95 7.54 -8.24
CA LEU A 130 6.15 6.44 -7.69
C LEU A 130 4.97 6.97 -6.87
N GLY A 131 5.18 7.97 -6.02
CA GLY A 131 4.12 8.61 -5.24
C GLY A 131 3.02 9.19 -6.12
N GLY A 132 3.40 9.87 -7.22
CA GLY A 132 2.47 10.36 -8.23
C GLY A 132 1.67 9.22 -8.89
N PHE A 133 2.33 8.13 -9.26
CA PHE A 133 1.67 6.97 -9.86
C PHE A 133 0.67 6.31 -8.89
N TYR A 134 1.05 6.14 -7.62
CA TYR A 134 0.19 5.63 -6.55
C TYR A 134 -1.05 6.50 -6.32
N ILE A 135 -0.88 7.82 -6.31
CA ILE A 135 -1.99 8.76 -6.18
C ILE A 135 -2.94 8.65 -7.38
N LEU A 136 -2.41 8.63 -8.61
CA LEU A 136 -3.23 8.52 -9.81
C LEU A 136 -4.03 7.22 -9.84
N LEU A 137 -3.39 6.08 -9.54
CA LEU A 137 -4.10 4.81 -9.42
C LEU A 137 -5.13 4.83 -8.30
N GLY A 138 -4.76 5.34 -7.11
CA GLY A 138 -5.65 5.44 -5.97
C GLY A 138 -6.91 6.27 -6.27
N ILE A 139 -6.74 7.42 -6.91
CA ILE A 139 -7.86 8.27 -7.38
C ILE A 139 -8.71 7.52 -8.41
N GLY A 140 -8.08 6.83 -9.38
CA GLY A 140 -8.77 6.03 -10.38
C GLY A 140 -9.66 4.95 -9.75
N PHE A 141 -9.11 4.17 -8.82
CA PHE A 141 -9.85 3.13 -8.09
C PHE A 141 -11.00 3.70 -7.24
N LEU A 142 -10.77 4.82 -6.54
CA LEU A 142 -11.82 5.51 -5.79
C LEU A 142 -12.94 6.01 -6.71
N TRP A 143 -12.58 6.56 -7.88
CA TRP A 143 -13.53 7.06 -8.86
C TRP A 143 -14.37 5.93 -9.47
N VAL A 144 -13.72 4.84 -9.89
CA VAL A 144 -14.41 3.64 -10.40
C VAL A 144 -15.33 3.05 -9.33
N GLY A 145 -14.86 2.90 -8.10
CA GLY A 145 -15.70 2.42 -6.99
C GLY A 145 -16.90 3.33 -6.70
N ARG A 146 -16.76 4.65 -6.85
CA ARG A 146 -17.91 5.58 -6.77
C ARG A 146 -18.89 5.39 -7.92
N ARG A 147 -18.41 5.22 -9.15
CA ARG A 147 -19.27 5.00 -10.33
C ARG A 147 -20.06 3.70 -10.23
N ILE A 148 -19.42 2.60 -9.82
CA ILE A 148 -20.10 1.30 -9.65
C ILE A 148 -21.24 1.41 -8.62
N SER A 149 -21.00 2.09 -7.50
CA SER A 149 -22.04 2.35 -6.49
C SER A 149 -23.25 3.06 -7.10
N ARG A 150 -23.01 4.15 -7.83
CA ARG A 150 -24.12 4.92 -8.42
C ARG A 150 -24.93 4.08 -9.40
N VAL A 151 -24.27 3.26 -10.23
CA VAL A 151 -24.99 2.40 -11.18
C VAL A 151 -25.81 1.33 -10.46
N ALA A 152 -25.29 0.75 -9.38
CA ALA A 152 -26.03 -0.20 -8.56
C ALA A 152 -27.25 0.44 -7.87
N ASP A 153 -27.21 1.74 -7.57
CA ASP A 153 -28.35 2.46 -6.98
C ASP A 153 -29.48 2.76 -8.00
N TYR A 154 -29.22 2.60 -9.31
CA TYR A 154 -30.21 2.82 -10.39
C TYR A 154 -30.91 1.54 -10.88
N ILE A 155 -30.49 0.36 -10.42
CA ILE A 155 -31.06 -0.95 -10.78
C ILE A 155 -31.89 -1.46 -9.59
#